data_AF-A0A9Q4IGR5-F1
#
_entry.id   AF-A0A9Q4IGR5-F1
#
_cell.length_a   1.000
_cell.length_b   1.000
_cell.length_c   1.000
_cell.angle_alpha   90.00
_cell.angle_beta   90.00
_cell.angle_gamma   90.00
#
_symmetry.space_group_name_H-M   'P 1'
#
loop_
_entity.id
_entity.type
_entity.pdbx_description
1 polymer ?
#
loop_
_entity_poly.entity_id
_entity_poly.type
_entity_poly.pdbx_seq_one_letter_code
_entity_poly.pdbx_strand_id
1 'polypeptide(L)'
;MQVEFPLTLTAVPARLAIRADGSLVPKDYVFKINFLGVDSTREIAKELKLHFSLALNSLYVYNRAQNGGQTGFTSFFHLPNGATKLTVEVMRWAKKREVAQIECVDLQIQAPWSTMNKLTQIGVTTNVS
;
A
#
# COMPACT_ATOMS: atom_id res chain seq x y z
N MET A 1 -6.98 -9.37 -4.68
CA MET A 1 -6.38 -9.59 -3.36
C MET A 1 -6.66 -8.36 -2.50
N GLN A 2 -7.13 -8.56 -1.28
CA GLN A 2 -7.28 -7.50 -0.29
C GLN A 2 -6.50 -7.87 0.96
N VAL A 3 -5.84 -6.89 1.56
CA VAL A 3 -4.93 -7.06 2.68
C VAL A 3 -5.26 -6.05 3.75
N GLU A 4 -5.37 -6.49 5.00
CA GLU A 4 -5.65 -5.62 6.14
C GLU A 4 -4.47 -5.51 7.08
N PHE A 5 -4.27 -4.30 7.61
CA PHE A 5 -3.23 -3.94 8.56
C PHE A 5 -3.84 -3.18 9.75
N PRO A 6 -3.85 -3.77 10.96
CA PRO A 6 -4.21 -3.03 12.17
C PRO A 6 -3.12 -2.00 12.47
N LEU A 7 -3.50 -0.73 12.61
CA LEU A 7 -2.56 0.36 12.85
C LEU A 7 -2.40 0.59 14.35
N THR A 8 -1.20 0.36 14.86
CA THR A 8 -0.81 0.66 16.26
C THR A 8 -0.04 1.97 16.39
N LEU A 9 0.35 2.56 15.26
CA LEU A 9 1.05 3.84 15.14
C LEU A 9 0.36 4.68 14.07
N THR A 10 0.25 5.98 14.32
CA THR A 10 -0.35 6.97 13.40
C THR A 10 0.62 8.14 13.20
N ALA A 11 0.34 9.00 12.22
CA ALA A 11 1.14 10.19 11.90
C ALA A 11 2.63 9.92 11.61
N VAL A 12 2.94 8.72 11.10
CA VAL A 12 4.30 8.27 10.76
C VAL A 12 4.39 7.90 9.28
N PRO A 13 5.57 8.04 8.64
CA PRO A 13 5.76 7.58 7.29
C PRO A 13 5.66 6.06 7.20
N ALA A 14 4.99 5.57 6.16
CA ALA A 14 4.88 4.16 5.83
C ALA A 14 5.00 3.94 4.32
N ARG A 15 5.25 2.70 3.91
CA ARG A 15 5.25 2.26 2.51
C ARG A 15 4.83 0.80 2.42
N LEU A 16 4.37 0.37 1.25
CA LEU A 16 4.12 -1.04 0.99
C LEU A 16 5.40 -1.71 0.50
N ALA A 17 5.71 -2.87 1.07
CA ALA A 17 6.70 -3.81 0.58
C ALA A 17 5.97 -4.93 -0.17
N ILE A 18 6.34 -5.15 -1.42
CA ILE A 18 5.59 -5.99 -2.36
C ILE A 18 6.49 -7.10 -2.85
N ARG A 19 6.00 -8.34 -2.79
CA ARG A 19 6.65 -9.51 -3.40
C ARG A 19 5.76 -10.07 -4.51
N ALA A 20 6.39 -10.48 -5.59
CA ALA A 20 5.74 -11.06 -6.75
C ALA A 20 6.58 -12.20 -7.32
N ASP A 21 5.91 -13.13 -8.00
CA ASP A 21 6.51 -14.30 -8.67
C ASP A 21 7.37 -13.95 -9.90
N GLY A 22 7.41 -12.68 -10.28
CA GLY A 22 8.13 -12.16 -11.42
C GLY A 22 8.40 -10.67 -11.33
N SER A 23 8.92 -10.10 -12.42
CA SER A 23 9.20 -8.67 -12.49
C SER A 23 7.91 -7.87 -12.57
N LEU A 24 7.81 -6.79 -11.80
CA LEU A 24 6.73 -5.82 -11.93
C LEU A 24 7.27 -4.58 -12.63
N VAL A 25 6.53 -4.08 -13.62
CA VAL A 25 6.76 -2.74 -14.17
C VAL A 25 5.86 -1.73 -13.47
N PRO A 26 6.25 -0.44 -13.44
CA PRO A 26 5.41 0.58 -12.83
C PRO A 26 4.02 0.59 -13.46
N LYS A 27 2.99 0.66 -12.60
CA LYS A 27 1.57 0.69 -13.00
C LYS A 27 1.03 -0.62 -13.58
N ASP A 28 1.73 -1.73 -13.39
CA ASP A 28 1.10 -3.05 -13.54
C ASP A 28 -0.07 -3.21 -12.57
N TYR A 29 0.12 -2.73 -11.34
CA TYR A 29 -0.88 -2.73 -10.28
C TYR A 29 -1.07 -1.32 -9.70
N VAL A 30 -2.32 -1.05 -9.33
CA VAL A 30 -2.74 0.02 -8.43
C VAL A 30 -3.04 -0.62 -7.08
N PHE A 31 -2.46 -0.05 -6.03
CA PHE A 31 -2.73 -0.43 -4.65
C PHE A 31 -3.69 0.62 -4.10
N LYS A 32 -4.97 0.28 -4.10
CA LYS A 32 -6.02 1.13 -3.56
C LYS A 32 -5.96 1.07 -2.04
N ILE A 33 -5.93 2.24 -1.41
CA ILE A 33 -5.68 2.44 0.02
C ILE A 33 -6.95 2.99 0.64
N ASN A 34 -7.38 2.37 1.74
CA ASN A 34 -8.48 2.86 2.56
C ASN A 34 -8.08 2.85 4.03
N PHE A 35 -8.28 3.97 4.72
CA PHE A 35 -8.08 4.07 6.16
C PHE A 35 -9.45 4.10 6.84
N LEU A 36 -9.68 3.22 7.80
CA LEU A 36 -10.95 3.19 8.52
C LEU A 36 -11.16 4.50 9.28
N GLY A 37 -12.30 5.16 9.02
CA GLY A 37 -12.66 6.44 9.65
C GLY A 37 -12.07 7.68 8.99
N VAL A 38 -11.42 7.55 7.83
CA VAL A 38 -10.87 8.68 7.06
C VAL A 38 -11.46 8.68 5.66
N ASP A 39 -12.13 9.76 5.30
CA ASP A 39 -12.71 9.91 3.97
C ASP A 39 -11.63 10.09 2.90
N SER A 40 -11.76 9.36 1.79
CA SER A 40 -10.86 9.49 0.65
C SER A 40 -11.20 10.74 -0.17
N THR A 41 -10.43 11.80 -0.01
CA THR A 41 -10.58 13.07 -0.73
C THR A 41 -9.29 13.48 -1.45
N ARG A 42 -9.32 14.56 -2.24
CA ARG A 42 -8.11 15.11 -2.87
C ARG A 42 -7.19 15.78 -1.84
N GLU A 43 -7.81 16.41 -0.86
CA GLU A 43 -7.17 17.16 0.21
C GLU A 43 -6.36 16.21 1.10
N ILE A 44 -7.00 15.11 1.54
CA ILE A 44 -6.31 14.10 2.36
C ILE A 44 -5.20 13.40 1.57
N ALA A 45 -5.36 13.19 0.27
CA ALA A 45 -4.33 12.58 -0.55
C ALA A 45 -3.04 13.42 -0.55
N LYS A 46 -3.17 14.75 -0.65
CA LYS A 46 -2.03 15.66 -0.59
C LYS A 46 -1.34 15.61 0.78
N GLU A 47 -2.13 15.62 1.86
CA GLU A 47 -1.63 15.52 3.23
C GLU A 47 -0.85 14.21 3.47
N LEU A 48 -1.44 13.10 3.06
CA LEU A 48 -0.87 11.76 3.25
C LEU A 48 0.20 11.39 2.21
N LYS A 49 0.50 12.27 1.25
CA LYS A 49 1.41 12.00 0.11
C LYS A 49 0.98 10.79 -0.72
N LEU A 50 -0.33 10.66 -0.91
CA LEU A 50 -0.99 9.65 -1.73
C LEU A 50 -1.57 10.29 -3.00
N HIS A 51 -2.04 9.45 -3.92
CA HIS A 51 -2.85 9.91 -5.05
C HIS A 51 -4.33 9.68 -4.76
N PHE A 52 -5.20 10.53 -5.31
CA PHE A 52 -6.65 10.32 -5.30
C PHE A 52 -7.16 10.09 -6.72
N SER A 53 -8.04 9.11 -6.90
CA SER A 53 -8.72 8.87 -8.17
C SER A 53 -10.22 9.04 -7.99
N LEU A 54 -10.81 9.95 -8.75
CA LEU A 54 -12.27 10.10 -8.81
C LEU A 54 -12.94 8.83 -9.33
N ALA A 55 -12.34 8.17 -10.33
CA ALA A 55 -12.92 6.97 -10.93
C ALA A 55 -12.93 5.77 -9.96
N LEU A 56 -11.93 5.69 -9.07
CA LEU A 56 -11.89 4.65 -8.03
C LEU A 56 -12.58 5.08 -6.73
N ASN A 57 -12.95 6.37 -6.63
CA ASN A 57 -13.36 7.06 -5.42
C ASN A 57 -12.49 6.69 -4.20
N SER A 58 -11.16 6.71 -4.38
CA SER A 58 -10.24 6.18 -3.38
C SER A 58 -8.84 6.75 -3.48
N LEU A 59 -8.12 6.70 -2.36
CA LEU A 59 -6.67 6.89 -2.33
C LEU A 59 -5.96 5.69 -2.95
N TYR A 60 -4.78 5.91 -3.53
CA TYR A 60 -3.98 4.84 -4.11
C TYR A 60 -2.48 5.19 -4.24
N VAL A 61 -1.67 4.14 -4.41
CA VAL A 61 -0.27 4.20 -4.84
C VAL A 61 0.01 3.18 -5.94
N TYR A 62 1.08 3.39 -6.70
CA TYR A 62 1.59 2.41 -7.66
C TYR A 62 2.78 1.65 -7.08
N ASN A 63 2.99 0.42 -7.56
CA ASN A 63 4.29 -0.22 -7.41
C ASN A 63 5.37 0.57 -8.16
N ARG A 64 6.60 0.45 -7.69
CA ARG A 64 7.79 0.80 -8.49
C ARG A 64 8.21 -0.39 -9.36
N ALA A 65 9.11 -0.14 -10.31
CA ALA A 65 9.75 -1.21 -11.06
C ALA A 65 10.53 -2.12 -10.09
N GLN A 66 10.39 -3.43 -10.24
CA GLN A 66 11.17 -4.42 -9.50
C GLN A 66 11.50 -5.61 -10.40
N ASN A 67 12.67 -6.21 -10.20
CA ASN A 67 13.03 -7.47 -10.85
C ASN A 67 12.39 -8.65 -10.11
N GLY A 68 12.18 -9.77 -10.81
CA GLY A 68 11.66 -11.00 -10.21
C GLY A 68 12.47 -11.47 -9.00
N GLY A 69 11.76 -11.97 -7.97
CA GLY A 69 12.35 -12.43 -6.71
C GLY A 69 12.79 -11.32 -5.75
N GLN A 70 12.68 -10.03 -6.12
CA GLN A 70 12.99 -8.91 -5.24
C GLN A 70 11.74 -8.39 -4.52
N THR A 71 11.93 -7.89 -3.30
CA THR A 71 10.90 -7.07 -2.64
C THR A 71 10.98 -5.65 -3.18
N GLY A 72 9.95 -5.20 -3.89
CA GLY A 72 9.81 -3.80 -4.28
C GLY A 72 9.11 -2.98 -3.22
N PHE A 73 9.27 -1.67 -3.32
CA PHE A 73 8.72 -0.73 -2.37
C PHE A 73 7.98 0.38 -3.09
N THR A 74 6.81 0.75 -2.58
CA THR A 74 6.12 1.96 -3.03
C THR A 74 6.88 3.20 -2.58
N SER A 75 6.46 4.37 -3.08
CA SER A 75 6.81 5.63 -2.42
C SER A 75 6.27 5.65 -0.99
N PHE A 76 6.95 6.40 -0.11
CA PHE A 76 6.46 6.66 1.24
C PHE A 76 5.20 7.53 1.20
N PHE A 77 4.26 7.21 2.07
CA PHE A 77 3.07 7.99 2.41
C PHE A 77 2.98 8.15 3.94
N HIS A 78 2.08 8.98 4.45
CA HIS A 78 1.85 9.09 5.89
C HIS A 78 0.60 8.32 6.31
N LEU A 79 0.66 7.70 7.49
CA LEU A 79 -0.54 7.18 8.14
C LEU A 79 -1.32 8.35 8.75
N PRO A 80 -2.62 8.48 8.47
CA PRO A 80 -3.43 9.54 9.06
C PRO A 80 -3.52 9.41 10.58
N ASN A 81 -3.72 10.52 11.27
CA ASN A 81 -3.92 10.50 12.71
C ASN A 81 -5.27 9.84 13.05
N GLY A 82 -5.31 9.04 14.12
CA GLY A 82 -6.53 8.38 14.60
C GLY A 82 -7.02 7.19 13.78
N ALA A 83 -6.41 6.86 12.64
CA ALA A 83 -6.80 5.67 11.88
C ALA A 83 -6.37 4.39 12.60
N THR A 84 -7.33 3.48 12.80
CA THR A 84 -7.13 2.21 13.51
C THR A 84 -6.81 1.05 12.57
N LYS A 85 -7.12 1.20 11.28
CA LYS A 85 -6.93 0.16 10.27
C LYS A 85 -6.60 0.75 8.91
N LEU A 86 -5.69 0.10 8.20
CA LEU A 86 -5.44 0.28 6.77
C LEU A 86 -5.88 -0.98 6.02
N THR A 87 -6.63 -0.79 4.94
CA THR A 87 -6.93 -1.83 3.96
C THR A 87 -6.27 -1.48 2.63
N VAL A 88 -5.62 -2.46 2.03
CA VAL A 88 -5.01 -2.36 0.70
C VAL A 88 -5.69 -3.35 -0.24
N GLU A 89 -6.32 -2.83 -1.29
CA GLU A 89 -6.88 -3.62 -2.38
C GLU A 89 -5.90 -3.58 -3.58
N VAL A 90 -5.43 -4.76 -4.01
CA VAL A 90 -4.50 -4.91 -5.13
C VAL A 90 -5.31 -5.03 -6.42
N MET A 91 -5.26 -4.00 -7.26
CA MET A 91 -6.00 -3.92 -8.52
C MET A 91 -5.05 -3.97 -9.71
N ARG A 92 -5.29 -4.88 -10.64
CA ARG A 92 -4.54 -4.92 -11.90
C ARG A 92 -4.92 -3.69 -12.75
N TRP A 93 -3.92 -2.94 -13.19
CA TRP A 93 -4.10 -1.72 -13.98
C TRP A 93 -3.60 -1.87 -15.42
N ALA A 94 -2.55 -2.67 -15.63
CA ALA A 94 -2.06 -2.95 -16.97
C ALA A 94 -3.03 -3.81 -17.80
N LYS A 95 -3.20 -3.45 -19.08
CA LYS A 95 -3.99 -4.20 -20.07
C LYS A 95 -3.27 -5.42 -20.67
N LYS A 96 -1.99 -5.63 -20.32
CA LYS A 96 -1.20 -6.78 -20.81
C LYS A 96 -1.82 -8.07 -20.28
N ARG A 97 -1.79 -9.16 -21.06
CA ARG A 97 -2.34 -10.46 -20.65
C ARG A 97 -1.50 -11.16 -19.58
N GLU A 98 -0.17 -10.99 -19.62
CA GLU A 98 0.76 -11.58 -18.66
C GLU A 98 1.38 -10.48 -17.81
N VAL A 99 1.09 -10.53 -16.51
CA VAL A 99 1.65 -9.65 -15.47
C VAL A 99 1.94 -10.58 -14.29
N ALA A 100 3.10 -10.41 -13.65
CA ALA A 100 3.49 -11.19 -12.48
C ALA A 100 2.42 -11.11 -11.38
N GLN A 101 2.20 -12.20 -10.65
CA GLN A 101 1.23 -12.26 -9.56
C GLN A 101 1.81 -11.67 -8.30
N ILE A 102 1.02 -10.86 -7.58
CA ILE A 102 1.39 -10.37 -6.25
C ILE A 102 1.20 -11.51 -5.25
N GLU A 103 2.30 -11.92 -4.63
CA GLU A 103 2.31 -12.97 -3.60
C GLU A 103 2.10 -12.40 -2.20
N CYS A 104 2.65 -11.21 -1.96
CA CYS A 104 2.64 -10.60 -0.63
C CYS A 104 2.62 -9.08 -0.71
N VAL A 105 1.89 -8.48 0.24
CA VAL A 105 1.92 -7.05 0.53
C VAL A 105 2.10 -6.89 2.03
N ASP A 106 3.20 -6.26 2.43
CA ASP A 106 3.51 -5.93 3.83
C ASP A 106 3.54 -4.42 4.02
N LEU A 107 3.23 -3.94 5.22
CA LEU A 107 3.32 -2.53 5.57
C LEU A 107 4.61 -2.27 6.34
N GLN A 108 5.49 -1.44 5.78
CA GLN A 108 6.69 -0.96 6.47
C GLN A 108 6.46 0.44 7.00
N ILE A 109 6.49 0.58 8.32
CA ILE A 109 6.29 1.83 9.06
C ILE A 109 7.65 2.31 9.57
N GLN A 110 7.97 3.59 9.36
CA GLN A 110 9.11 4.24 10.00
C GLN A 110 8.73 4.65 11.43
N ALA A 111 9.07 3.80 12.38
CA ALA A 111 8.81 4.05 13.80
C ALA A 111 9.79 5.11 14.34
N PRO A 112 9.36 5.97 15.29
CA PRO A 112 10.19 7.04 15.85
C PRO A 112 11.21 6.53 16.90
N TRP A 113 11.50 5.24 16.96
CA TRP A 113 12.40 4.65 17.96
C TRP A 113 13.88 4.83 17.56
N SER A 114 14.73 5.10 18.54
CA SER A 114 16.15 5.39 18.36
C SER A 114 16.98 4.19 17.88
N THR A 115 16.56 2.96 18.20
CA THR A 115 17.31 1.73 17.89
C THR A 115 16.65 0.86 16.82
N MET A 116 15.32 0.84 16.72
CA MET A 116 14.59 0.13 15.66
C MET A 116 13.61 1.08 14.96
N ASN A 117 14.07 1.78 13.93
CA ASN A 117 13.24 2.77 13.25
C ASN A 117 12.30 2.19 12.17
N LYS A 118 12.18 0.86 12.08
CA LYS A 118 11.31 0.18 11.10
C LYS A 118 10.51 -0.92 11.76
N LEU A 119 9.19 -0.82 11.65
CA LEU A 119 8.23 -1.86 11.99
C LEU A 119 7.67 -2.42 10.68
N THR A 120 7.76 -3.75 10.48
CA THR A 120 7.09 -4.41 9.35
C THR A 120 5.88 -5.16 9.89
N GLN A 121 4.70 -4.80 9.41
CA GLN A 121 3.47 -5.55 9.66
C GLN A 121 3.18 -6.45 8.46
N ILE A 122 3.05 -7.74 8.73
CA ILE A 122 2.66 -8.73 7.74
C ILE A 122 1.15 -8.60 7.53
N GLY A 123 0.74 -8.42 6.29
CA GLY A 123 -0.65 -8.23 5.94
C GLY A 123 -1.48 -9.50 6.08
N VAL A 124 -2.71 -9.38 6.56
CA VAL A 124 -3.67 -10.50 6.57
C VAL A 124 -4.46 -10.44 5.27
N THR A 125 -4.24 -11.39 4.37
CA THR A 125 -5.03 -11.51 3.15
C THR A 125 -6.46 -11.91 3.51
N THR A 126 -7.42 -11.07 3.15
CA THR A 126 -8.83 -11.42 3.24
C THR A 126 -9.28 -12.02 1.91
N ASN A 127 -9.72 -13.28 1.95
CA ASN A 127 -10.48 -13.84 0.84
C ASN A 127 -11.86 -13.21 0.92
N VAL A 128 -12.13 -12.27 0.01
CA VAL A 128 -13.51 -11.83 -0.23
C VAL A 128 -14.18 -12.98 -0.97
N SER A 129 -14.86 -13.83 -0.20
CA SER A 129 -15.75 -14.90 -0.67
C SER A 129 -16.97 -14.34 -1.38
#